data_AF-A0A822Z245-F1
#
_entry.id   AF-A0A822Z245-F1
#
_cell.length_a   1.000
_cell.length_b   1.000
_cell.length_c   1.000
_cell.angle_alpha   90.00
_cell.angle_beta   90.00
_cell.angle_gamma   90.00
#
_symmetry.space_group_name_H-M   'P 1'
#
loop_
_entity.id
_entity.type
_entity.pdbx_description
1 polymer ?
#
loop_
_entity_poly.entity_id
_entity_poly.type
_entity_poly.pdbx_seq_one_letter_code
_entity_poly.pdbx_strand_id
1 'polypeptide(L)'
;MNILAALPPIVSPTRLKSDKISVEFNIISGTSMSCPHVSGLAALLKSVHRDWSPSAIKSALMTTAYMLNNKFTPIRDVVAGSSSSSNLATPFAFGSRHVNPERASGLGLIYDIGTEDYLNYLCSLNYTSS
;
A
#
# COMPACT_ATOMS: atom_id res chain seq x y z
N MET A 1 -5.38 13.10 -0.09
CA MET A 1 -4.52 12.68 1.04
C MET A 1 -3.21 13.41 0.89
N ASN A 2 -2.69 14.05 1.93
CA ASN A 2 -1.63 15.04 1.77
C ASN A 2 -0.35 14.54 2.45
N ILE A 3 0.65 14.16 1.65
CA ILE A 3 1.94 13.64 2.15
C ILE A 3 3.04 14.64 1.82
N LEU A 4 3.78 15.07 2.85
CA LEU A 4 4.96 15.91 2.72
C LEU A 4 6.18 15.03 2.41
N ALA A 5 6.88 15.31 1.32
CA ALA A 5 8.12 14.63 0.95
C ALA A 5 9.09 15.62 0.30
N ALA A 6 10.37 15.24 0.21
CA ALA A 6 11.40 16.07 -0.40
C ALA A 6 11.09 16.36 -1.88
N LEU A 7 11.35 17.58 -2.31
CA LEU A 7 11.25 18.02 -3.70
C LEU A 7 12.56 18.72 -4.10
N PRO A 8 13.12 18.42 -5.29
CA PRO A 8 14.28 19.16 -5.77
C PRO A 8 13.96 20.65 -5.93
N PRO A 9 14.84 21.58 -5.48
CA PRO A 9 14.58 23.03 -5.49
C PRO A 9 14.46 23.62 -6.91
N ILE A 10 14.88 22.88 -7.93
CA ILE A 10 14.74 23.28 -9.34
C ILE A 10 13.33 23.02 -9.91
N VAL A 11 12.48 22.28 -9.19
CA VAL A 11 11.12 21.97 -9.61
C VAL A 11 10.14 22.77 -8.77
N SER A 12 9.30 23.57 -9.43
CA SER A 12 8.27 24.33 -8.74
C SER A 12 7.22 23.39 -8.12
N PRO A 13 6.74 23.65 -6.88
CA PRO A 13 5.82 22.74 -6.19
C PRO A 13 4.48 22.56 -6.90
N THR A 14 3.99 23.58 -7.62
CA THR A 14 2.78 23.49 -8.46
C THR A 14 3.03 22.82 -9.81
N ARG A 15 4.29 22.57 -10.19
CA ARG A 15 4.74 22.12 -11.52
C ARG A 15 4.32 23.03 -12.69
N LEU A 16 3.90 24.26 -12.40
CA LEU A 16 3.58 25.26 -13.41
C LEU A 16 4.83 26.02 -13.81
N LYS A 17 5.01 26.27 -15.12
CA LYS A 17 6.15 27.05 -15.63
C LYS A 17 6.20 28.49 -15.12
N SER A 18 5.05 29.05 -14.72
CA SER A 18 4.93 30.40 -14.17
C SER A 18 5.33 30.48 -12.70
N ASP A 19 5.35 29.35 -11.99
CA ASP A 19 5.66 29.30 -10.57
C ASP A 19 7.17 29.31 -10.38
N LYS A 20 7.69 30.37 -9.75
CA LYS A 20 9.12 30.55 -9.47
C LYS A 20 9.50 30.18 -8.04
N ILE A 21 8.54 29.63 -7.28
CA ILE A 21 8.77 29.25 -5.89
C ILE A 21 9.65 27.99 -5.87
N SER A 22 10.73 28.06 -5.09
CA SER A 22 11.59 26.93 -4.77
C SER A 22 11.33 26.49 -3.33
N VAL A 23 11.12 25.20 -3.13
CA VAL A 23 10.92 24.57 -1.82
C VAL A 23 11.71 23.27 -1.74
N GLU A 24 12.16 22.91 -0.53
CA GLU A 24 12.85 21.64 -0.29
C GLU A 24 11.88 20.47 -0.09
N PHE A 25 10.61 20.76 0.23
CA PHE A 25 9.57 19.79 0.47
C PHE A 25 8.27 20.21 -0.22
N ASN A 26 7.49 19.23 -0.65
CA ASN A 26 6.18 19.45 -1.26
C ASN A 26 5.15 18.48 -0.71
N ILE A 27 3.89 18.90 -0.74
CA ILE A 27 2.75 18.11 -0.31
C ILE A 27 1.99 17.62 -1.53
N ILE A 28 1.96 16.30 -1.73
CA ILE A 28 1.28 15.68 -2.87
C ILE A 28 0.41 14.50 -2.43
N SER A 29 -0.51 14.11 -3.31
CA SER A 29 -1.49 13.04 -3.11
C SER A 29 -1.38 12.02 -4.24
N GLY A 30 -1.56 10.75 -3.92
CA GLY A 30 -1.65 9.68 -4.93
C GLY A 30 -1.26 8.32 -4.38
N THR A 31 -1.57 7.26 -5.12
CA THR A 31 -1.07 5.90 -4.83
C THR A 31 0.45 5.82 -4.93
N SER A 32 1.07 6.71 -5.71
CA SER A 32 2.52 6.94 -5.77
C SER A 32 3.12 7.38 -4.43
N MET A 33 2.33 7.98 -3.53
CA MET A 33 2.76 8.30 -2.15
C MET A 33 2.52 7.13 -1.21
N SER A 34 1.45 6.34 -1.40
CA SER A 34 1.18 5.15 -0.57
C SER A 34 2.19 4.03 -0.83
N CYS A 35 2.60 3.82 -2.08
CA CYS A 35 3.58 2.80 -2.48
C CYS A 35 4.88 2.83 -1.64
N PRO A 36 5.62 3.96 -1.55
CA PRO A 36 6.85 4.02 -0.77
C PRO A 36 6.63 3.82 0.74
N HIS A 37 5.44 4.12 1.29
CA HIS A 37 5.12 3.78 2.68
C HIS A 37 5.10 2.26 2.87
N VAL A 38 4.39 1.53 2.00
CA VAL A 38 4.31 0.06 2.08
C VAL A 38 5.67 -0.58 1.79
N SER A 39 6.44 -0.05 0.83
CA SER A 39 7.81 -0.52 0.57
C SER A 39 8.74 -0.32 1.76
N GLY A 40 8.66 0.83 2.44
CA GLY A 40 9.41 1.09 3.67
C GLY A 40 9.05 0.12 4.79
N LEU A 41 7.76 -0.17 4.98
CA LEU A 41 7.29 -1.17 5.94
C LEU A 41 7.79 -2.57 5.59
N ALA A 42 7.73 -2.97 4.32
CA ALA A 42 8.25 -4.26 3.87
C ALA A 42 9.75 -4.40 4.14
N ALA A 43 10.53 -3.35 3.91
CA ALA A 43 11.96 -3.32 4.22
C ALA A 43 12.25 -3.44 5.72
N LEU A 44 11.45 -2.76 6.56
CA LEU A 44 11.54 -2.89 8.02
C LEU A 44 11.20 -4.31 8.48
N LEU A 45 10.15 -4.93 7.94
CA LEU A 45 9.81 -6.31 8.27
C LEU A 45 10.90 -7.28 7.84
N LYS A 46 11.51 -7.08 6.66
CA LYS A 46 12.65 -7.90 6.20
C LYS A 46 13.90 -7.72 7.08
N SER A 47 14.09 -6.55 7.68
CA SER A 47 15.24 -6.32 8.55
C SER A 47 15.10 -7.05 9.90
N VAL A 48 13.87 -7.14 10.41
CA VAL A 48 13.52 -7.89 11.63
C VAL A 48 13.45 -9.40 11.37
N HIS A 49 12.76 -9.81 10.30
CA HIS A 49 12.56 -11.21 9.89
C HIS A 49 13.35 -11.50 8.61
N ARG A 50 14.66 -11.70 8.76
CA ARG A 50 15.58 -11.84 7.61
C ARG A 50 15.32 -13.09 6.77
N ASP A 51 14.73 -14.12 7.35
CA ASP A 51 14.36 -15.39 6.74
C ASP A 51 13.05 -15.32 5.95
N TRP A 52 12.17 -14.35 6.23
CA TRP A 52 10.87 -14.26 5.56
C TRP A 52 11.00 -14.04 4.06
N SER A 53 10.23 -14.80 3.29
CA SER A 53 10.08 -14.58 1.85
C SER A 53 9.35 -13.26 1.55
N PRO A 54 9.39 -12.75 0.32
CA PRO A 54 8.55 -11.62 -0.10
C PRO A 54 7.04 -11.88 0.12
N SER A 55 6.61 -13.13 -0.10
CA SER A 55 5.22 -13.56 0.10
C SER A 55 4.84 -13.56 1.57
N ALA A 56 5.73 -14.01 2.45
CA ALA A 56 5.54 -13.96 3.90
C ALA A 56 5.37 -12.51 4.40
N ILE A 57 6.23 -11.57 3.94
CA ILE A 57 6.11 -10.15 4.29
C ILE A 57 4.78 -9.57 3.80
N LYS A 58 4.42 -9.85 2.54
CA LYS A 58 3.13 -9.42 1.99
C LYS A 58 1.96 -9.98 2.82
N SER A 59 2.03 -11.26 3.19
CA SER A 59 1.02 -11.93 4.00
C SER A 59 0.86 -11.26 5.35
N ALA A 60 1.96 -11.03 6.08
CA ALA A 60 1.94 -10.37 7.38
C ALA A 60 1.33 -8.96 7.32
N LEU A 61 1.64 -8.17 6.29
CA LEU A 61 1.04 -6.84 6.10
C LEU A 61 -0.46 -6.91 5.79
N MET A 62 -0.91 -7.93 5.06
CA MET A 62 -2.31 -8.10 4.67
C MET A 62 -3.18 -8.65 5.80
N THR A 63 -2.72 -9.67 6.54
CA THR A 63 -3.53 -10.35 7.55
C THR A 63 -3.65 -9.56 8.85
N THR A 64 -2.69 -8.67 9.12
CA THR A 64 -2.69 -7.82 10.33
C THR A 64 -3.28 -6.42 10.13
N ALA A 65 -3.66 -6.09 8.89
CA ALA A 65 -4.31 -4.83 8.54
C ALA A 65 -5.67 -4.66 9.24
N TYR A 66 -6.01 -3.43 9.63
CA TYR A 66 -7.23 -3.12 10.38
C TYR A 66 -8.34 -2.53 9.50
N MET A 67 -9.60 -2.85 9.83
CA MET A 67 -10.79 -2.42 9.06
C MET A 67 -11.46 -1.15 9.59
N LEU A 68 -11.19 -0.79 10.83
CA LEU A 68 -11.90 0.29 11.52
C LEU A 68 -11.09 1.59 11.47
N ASN A 69 -11.76 2.71 11.30
CA ASN A 69 -11.14 4.02 11.45
C ASN A 69 -10.97 4.38 12.94
N ASN A 70 -10.42 5.56 13.20
CA ASN A 70 -10.24 6.11 14.55
C ASN A 70 -11.54 6.33 15.35
N LYS A 71 -12.71 6.23 14.71
CA LYS A 71 -14.03 6.26 15.37
C LYS A 71 -14.61 4.86 15.59
N PHE A 72 -13.81 3.80 15.43
CA PHE A 72 -14.23 2.41 15.52
C PHE A 72 -15.36 2.05 14.56
N THR A 73 -15.46 2.76 13.43
CA THR A 73 -16.43 2.46 12.36
C THR A 73 -15.71 1.93 11.13
N PRO A 74 -16.35 1.10 10.29
CA PRO A 74 -15.70 0.57 9.09
C PRO A 74 -15.19 1.70 8.19
N ILE A 75 -14.00 1.52 7.61
CA ILE A 75 -13.40 2.47 6.68
C ILE A 75 -14.35 2.69 5.49
N ARG A 76 -14.42 3.94 5.03
CA ARG A 76 -15.32 4.39 3.99
C ARG A 76 -14.58 4.70 2.70
N ASP A 77 -15.24 4.43 1.58
CA ASP A 77 -14.82 4.91 0.28
C ASP A 77 -15.33 6.35 0.08
N VAL A 78 -14.42 7.25 -0.25
CA VAL A 78 -14.72 8.68 -0.48
C VAL A 78 -15.37 8.90 -1.85
N VAL A 79 -15.15 8.01 -2.81
CA VAL A 79 -15.61 8.14 -4.21
C VAL A 79 -16.96 7.48 -4.45
N ALA A 80 -17.33 6.44 -3.68
CA ALA A 80 -18.52 5.61 -3.89
C ALA A 80 -19.89 6.33 -3.86
N GLY A 81 -19.92 7.65 -3.57
CA GLY A 81 -21.05 8.52 -3.85
C GLY A 81 -22.24 8.34 -2.89
N SER A 82 -22.91 9.44 -2.61
CA SER A 82 -24.07 9.61 -1.72
C SER A 82 -25.35 8.83 -2.11
N SER A 83 -25.24 7.74 -2.87
CA SER A 83 -26.35 7.01 -3.50
C SER A 83 -26.60 5.63 -2.88
N SER A 84 -25.76 5.18 -1.94
CA SER A 84 -26.02 3.98 -1.16
C SER A 84 -25.75 4.27 0.32
N SER A 85 -26.64 3.81 1.19
CA SER A 85 -26.65 4.12 2.63
C SER A 85 -25.42 3.61 3.41
N SER A 86 -24.43 3.03 2.73
CA SER A 86 -23.14 2.69 3.32
C SER A 86 -22.03 2.91 2.29
N ASN A 87 -21.35 4.06 2.34
CA ASN A 87 -20.10 4.33 1.59
C ASN A 87 -18.95 3.49 2.15
N LEU A 88 -19.15 2.20 2.40
CA LEU A 88 -18.16 1.32 3.01
C LEU A 88 -17.12 0.93 1.96
N ALA A 89 -15.85 0.97 2.35
CA ALA A 89 -14.78 0.52 1.48
C ALA A 89 -14.86 -1.01 1.32
N THR A 90 -14.96 -1.46 0.08
CA THR A 90 -14.92 -2.88 -0.27
C THR A 90 -13.47 -3.35 -0.44
N PRO A 91 -13.20 -4.67 -0.45
CA PRO A 91 -11.87 -5.19 -0.78
C PRO A 91 -11.33 -4.71 -2.13
N PHE A 92 -12.19 -4.33 -3.07
CA PHE A 92 -11.76 -3.74 -4.35
C PHE A 92 -11.21 -2.31 -4.20
N ALA A 93 -11.58 -1.58 -3.15
CA ALA A 93 -11.11 -0.22 -2.89
C ALA A 93 -9.79 -0.18 -2.09
N PHE A 94 -9.60 -1.07 -1.11
CA PHE A 94 -8.47 -1.03 -0.18
C PHE A 94 -7.74 -2.36 0.05
N GLY A 95 -8.05 -3.39 -0.74
CA GLY A 95 -7.51 -4.74 -0.56
C GLY A 95 -7.79 -5.31 0.83
N SER A 96 -6.73 -5.66 1.54
CA SER A 96 -6.78 -6.25 2.89
C SER A 96 -7.00 -5.26 4.02
N ARG A 97 -7.20 -3.96 3.72
CA ARG A 97 -7.43 -2.81 4.62
C ARG A 97 -6.14 -2.03 4.97
N HIS A 98 -6.19 -1.17 6.01
CA HIS A 98 -5.09 -0.27 6.35
C HIS A 98 -4.00 -0.99 7.15
N VAL A 99 -2.73 -0.78 6.76
CA VAL A 99 -1.57 -1.47 7.32
C VAL A 99 -1.40 -1.20 8.82
N ASN A 100 -0.96 -2.23 9.56
CA ASN A 100 -0.58 -2.13 10.96
C ASN A 100 0.87 -2.62 11.15
N PRO A 101 1.88 -1.73 11.16
CA PRO A 101 3.29 -2.12 11.25
C PRO A 101 3.64 -2.90 12.51
N GLU A 102 3.08 -2.50 13.66
CA GLU A 102 3.34 -3.13 14.95
C GLU A 102 2.85 -4.58 14.93
N ARG A 103 1.60 -4.80 14.50
CA ARG A 103 1.04 -6.14 14.42
C ARG A 103 1.71 -7.00 13.35
N ALA A 104 2.09 -6.41 12.21
CA ALA A 104 2.78 -7.12 11.14
C ALA A 104 4.19 -7.61 11.54
N SER A 105 4.84 -6.94 12.51
CA SER A 105 6.13 -7.37 13.05
C SER A 105 6.01 -8.55 14.03
N GLY A 106 4.82 -8.81 14.56
CA GLY A 106 4.57 -9.91 15.48
C GLY A 106 4.62 -11.28 14.80
N LEU A 107 4.98 -12.32 15.56
CA LEU A 107 4.92 -13.69 15.10
C LEU A 107 3.45 -14.15 15.04
N GLY A 108 3.04 -14.65 13.88
CA GLY A 108 1.67 -15.10 13.61
C GLY A 108 1.63 -16.06 12.42
N LEU A 109 0.44 -16.28 11.88
CA LEU A 109 0.26 -17.13 10.70
C LEU A 109 0.56 -16.33 9.42
N ILE A 110 1.49 -16.85 8.62
CA ILE A 110 1.85 -16.33 7.30
C ILE A 110 1.44 -17.33 6.22
N TYR A 111 0.90 -16.81 5.12
CA TYR A 111 0.62 -17.57 3.89
C TYR A 111 1.80 -17.39 2.96
N ASP A 112 2.76 -18.30 3.05
CA ASP A 112 3.97 -18.26 2.23
C ASP A 112 3.79 -19.04 0.92
N ILE A 113 4.36 -18.51 -0.16
CA ILE A 113 4.40 -19.13 -1.50
C ILE A 113 5.72 -18.77 -2.18
N GLY A 114 6.26 -19.73 -2.94
CA GLY A 114 7.52 -19.61 -3.67
C GLY A 114 7.34 -19.26 -5.14
N THR A 115 8.46 -19.16 -5.85
CA THR A 115 8.47 -18.91 -7.31
C THR A 115 7.78 -20.04 -8.09
N GLU A 116 7.96 -21.29 -7.68
CA GLU A 116 7.32 -22.48 -8.26
C GLU A 116 5.78 -22.35 -8.26
N ASP A 117 5.19 -21.84 -7.19
CA ASP A 117 3.73 -21.65 -7.09
C ASP A 117 3.23 -20.61 -8.10
N TYR A 118 3.99 -19.53 -8.31
CA TYR A 118 3.69 -18.55 -9.35
C TYR A 118 3.82 -19.13 -10.75
N LEU A 119 4.85 -19.96 -11.01
CA LEU A 119 5.02 -20.63 -12.30
C LEU A 119 3.86 -21.61 -12.57
N ASN A 120 3.49 -22.42 -11.59
CA ASN A 120 2.35 -23.33 -11.68
C ASN A 120 1.04 -22.58 -11.96
N TYR A 121 0.82 -21.43 -11.29
CA TYR A 121 -0.32 -20.56 -11.57
C TYR A 121 -0.29 -20.05 -13.01
N LEU A 122 0.85 -19.54 -13.49
CA LEU A 122 0.98 -19.04 -14.87
C LEU A 122 0.79 -20.14 -15.91
N CYS A 123 1.29 -21.36 -15.67
CA CYS A 123 1.07 -22.52 -16.52
C CYS A 123 -0.42 -22.89 -16.61
N SER A 124 -1.16 -22.77 -15.50
CA SER A 124 -2.60 -23.07 -15.46
C SER A 124 -3.47 -22.10 -16.27
N LEU A 125 -2.95 -20.91 -16.60
CA LEU A 125 -3.65 -19.91 -17.40
C LEU A 125 -3.68 -20.24 -18.91
N ASN A 126 -3.01 -21.33 -19.34
CA ASN A 126 -2.97 -21.80 -20.73
C ASN A 126 -2.55 -20.70 -21.73
N TYR A 127 -1.54 -19.90 -21.39
CA TYR A 127 -0.97 -18.96 -22.34
C TYR A 127 -0.34 -19.70 -23.52
N THR A 128 -0.54 -19.17 -24.73
CA THR A 128 0.15 -19.66 -25.93
C THR A 128 1.63 -19.27 -25.84
N SER A 129 2.53 -20.20 -26.18
CA SER A 129 3.94 -19.83 -26.39
C SER A 129 4.02 -18.82 -27.53
N SER A 130 4.78 -17.74 -27.30
CA SER A 130 5.00 -16.67 -28.29
C SER A 130 5.86 -17.15 -29.45
#